data_AF-X1F1X9-F1
#
_entry.id   AF-X1F1X9-F1
#
_cell.length_a   1.000
_cell.length_b   1.000
_cell.length_c   1.000
_cell.angle_alpha   90.00
_cell.angle_beta   90.00
_cell.angle_gamma   90.00
#
_symmetry.space_group_name_H-M   'P 1'
#
loop_
_entity.id
_entity.type
_entity.pdbx_description
1 polymer ?
#
loop_
_entity_poly.entity_id
_entity_poly.type
_entity_poly.pdbx_seq_one_letter_code
_entity_poly.pdbx_strand_id
1 'polypeptide(L)'
;MEYLENDIKNQEWYQSLIDDCKSIITEAVFTSRWALVEGYWNLGKRVSEENNNFERAKIYGEKIVQGLAESLKISERTIHYAIQFYDRYPSLDKVPEGKNITWNKLITKYLPGPKEETVILPEGKYNV
;
A
#
# COMPACT_ATOMS: atom_id res chain seq x y z
N MET A 1 12.92 -20.49 41.03
CA MET A 1 12.72 -20.54 39.57
C MET A 1 13.00 -19.20 38.91
N GLU A 2 12.52 -18.08 39.45
CA GLU A 2 12.76 -16.72 38.93
C GLU A 2 14.25 -16.29 38.90
N TYR A 3 15.07 -16.77 39.84
CA TYR A 3 16.51 -16.49 39.87
C TYR A 3 17.34 -17.18 38.77
N LEU A 4 16.85 -18.28 38.18
CA LEU A 4 17.56 -19.00 37.11
C LEU A 4 17.29 -18.41 35.72
N GLU A 5 16.09 -17.86 35.50
CA GLU A 5 15.72 -17.22 34.24
C GLU A 5 16.50 -15.93 33.96
N ASN A 6 16.78 -15.16 35.01
CA ASN A 6 17.57 -13.93 34.87
C ASN A 6 19.05 -14.22 34.56
N ASP A 7 19.58 -15.39 34.96
CA ASP A 7 20.96 -15.76 34.65
C ASP A 7 21.13 -16.09 33.17
N ILE A 8 20.24 -16.90 32.59
CA ILE A 8 20.28 -17.30 31.18
C ILE A 8 20.12 -16.10 30.25
N LYS A 9 19.19 -15.18 30.57
CA LYS A 9 18.92 -14.01 29.74
C LYS A 9 20.12 -13.08 29.61
N ASN A 10 21.04 -13.06 30.57
CA ASN A 10 22.23 -12.22 30.53
C ASN A 10 23.42 -12.91 29.84
N GLN A 11 23.30 -14.18 29.45
CA GLN A 11 24.38 -14.89 28.76
C GLN A 11 24.52 -14.42 27.32
N GLU A 12 25.75 -14.23 26.85
CA GLU A 12 26.06 -13.72 25.52
C GLU A 12 25.42 -14.55 24.40
N TRP A 13 25.44 -15.89 24.52
CA TRP A 13 24.82 -16.76 23.51
C TRP A 13 23.31 -16.56 23.41
N TYR A 14 22.64 -16.23 24.53
CA TYR A 14 21.20 -16.00 24.55
C TYR A 14 20.86 -14.63 23.95
N GLN A 15 21.69 -13.61 24.20
CA GLN A 15 21.57 -12.31 23.52
C GLN A 15 21.81 -12.43 22.01
N SER A 16 22.83 -13.18 21.58
CA SER A 16 23.07 -13.47 20.16
C SER A 16 21.87 -14.17 19.53
N LEU A 17 21.29 -15.17 20.20
CA LEU A 17 20.08 -15.85 19.72
C LEU A 17 18.90 -14.87 19.59
N ILE A 18 18.71 -13.96 20.56
CA ILE A 18 17.68 -12.93 20.48
C ILE A 18 17.90 -12.04 19.24
N ASP A 19 19.13 -11.60 19.00
CA ASP A 19 19.43 -10.70 17.89
C ASP A 19 19.27 -11.40 16.53
N ASP A 20 19.63 -12.68 16.44
CA ASP A 20 19.33 -13.51 15.27
C ASP A 20 17.82 -13.65 15.06
N CYS A 21 17.05 -13.96 16.10
CA CYS A 21 15.59 -14.05 16.02
C CYS A 21 14.97 -12.71 15.58
N LYS A 22 15.41 -11.58 16.14
CA LYS A 22 14.94 -10.25 15.72
C LYS A 22 15.27 -9.98 14.26
N SER A 23 16.46 -10.35 13.81
CA SER A 23 16.90 -10.15 12.42
C SER A 23 16.03 -10.96 11.45
N ILE A 24 15.80 -12.25 11.76
CA ILE A 24 14.92 -13.13 10.97
C ILE A 24 13.50 -12.55 10.87
N ILE A 25 12.92 -12.15 12.00
CA ILE A 25 11.57 -11.57 12.04
C ILE A 25 11.53 -10.28 11.23
N THR A 26 12.52 -9.41 11.40
CA THR A 26 12.60 -8.11 10.74
C THR A 26 12.70 -8.26 9.22
N GLU A 27 13.55 -9.16 8.74
CA GLU A 27 13.72 -9.44 7.31
C GLU A 27 12.44 -10.05 6.69
N ALA A 28 11.81 -11.00 7.38
CA ALA A 28 10.55 -11.59 6.92
C ALA A 28 9.42 -10.54 6.82
N VAL A 29 9.35 -9.62 7.78
CA VAL A 29 8.39 -8.50 7.77
C VAL A 29 8.67 -7.55 6.62
N PHE A 30 9.92 -7.14 6.38
CA PHE A 30 10.24 -6.27 5.24
C PHE A 30 9.97 -6.93 3.90
N THR A 31 10.32 -8.21 3.77
CA THR A 31 10.09 -8.98 2.55
C THR A 31 8.61 -9.10 2.22
N SER A 32 7.78 -9.45 3.21
CA SER A 32 6.32 -9.55 3.00
C SER A 32 5.67 -8.20 2.69
N ARG A 33 6.09 -7.12 3.36
CA ARG A 33 5.61 -5.76 3.07
C ARG A 33 5.97 -5.32 1.65
N TRP A 34 7.21 -5.55 1.23
CA TRP A 34 7.66 -5.19 -0.11
C TRP A 34 6.97 -6.01 -1.19
N ALA A 35 6.79 -7.31 -0.98
CA ALA A 35 6.06 -8.17 -1.91
C ALA A 35 4.62 -7.67 -2.14
N LEU A 36 3.95 -7.17 -1.10
CA LEU A 36 2.62 -6.58 -1.23
C LEU A 36 2.65 -5.28 -2.05
N VAL A 37 3.63 -4.41 -1.81
CA VAL A 37 3.80 -3.16 -2.56
C VAL A 37 4.07 -3.46 -4.04
N GLU A 38 5.01 -4.35 -4.33
CA GLU A 38 5.35 -4.79 -5.68
C GLU A 38 4.14 -5.44 -6.39
N GLY A 39 3.37 -6.26 -5.66
CA GLY A 39 2.15 -6.87 -6.18
C GLY A 39 1.12 -5.84 -6.65
N TYR A 40 0.86 -4.80 -5.85
CA TYR A 40 -0.06 -3.73 -6.25
C TYR A 40 0.48 -2.84 -7.37
N TRP A 41 1.79 -2.61 -7.41
CA TRP A 41 2.41 -1.91 -8.53
C TRP A 41 2.22 -2.67 -9.85
N ASN A 42 2.49 -3.98 -9.83
CA ASN A 42 2.31 -4.85 -11.00
C ASN A 42 0.85 -4.94 -11.44
N LEU A 43 -0.09 -4.98 -10.48
CA LEU A 43 -1.52 -4.91 -10.77
C LEU A 43 -1.86 -3.59 -11.50
N GLY A 44 -1.39 -2.46 -10.98
CA GLY A 44 -1.58 -1.15 -11.58
C GLY A 44 -1.05 -1.09 -13.01
N LYS A 45 0.21 -1.51 -13.20
CA LYS A 45 0.84 -1.63 -14.52
C LYS A 45 -0.02 -2.42 -15.49
N ARG A 46 -0.41 -3.64 -15.11
CA ARG A 46 -1.18 -4.54 -15.99
C ARG A 46 -2.52 -3.92 -16.38
N VAL A 47 -3.20 -3.25 -15.45
CA VAL A 47 -4.47 -2.57 -15.74
C VAL A 47 -4.22 -1.38 -16.66
N SER A 48 -3.21 -0.55 -16.40
CA SER A 48 -2.87 0.62 -17.24
C SER A 48 -2.48 0.24 -18.68
N GLU A 49 -1.93 -0.96 -18.92
CA GLU A 49 -1.67 -1.46 -20.27
C GLU A 49 -2.94 -1.61 -21.13
N GLU A 50 -4.12 -1.74 -20.50
CA GLU A 50 -5.41 -1.80 -21.20
C GLU A 50 -6.01 -0.41 -21.48
N ASN A 51 -5.28 0.70 -21.24
CA ASN A 51 -5.81 2.07 -21.38
C ASN A 51 -6.49 2.31 -22.74
N ASN A 52 -5.94 1.77 -23.83
CA ASN A 52 -6.56 1.85 -25.16
C ASN A 52 -7.95 1.19 -25.22
N ASN A 53 -8.17 0.10 -24.50
CA ASN A 53 -9.46 -0.59 -24.43
C ASN A 53 -10.43 0.16 -23.51
N PHE A 54 -9.95 0.76 -22.42
CA PHE A 54 -10.74 1.69 -21.60
C PHE A 54 -11.21 2.91 -22.40
N GLU A 55 -10.31 3.55 -23.15
CA GLU A 55 -10.63 4.71 -23.99
C GLU A 55 -11.60 4.35 -25.13
N ARG A 56 -11.40 3.20 -25.79
CA ARG A 56 -12.35 2.68 -26.80
C ARG A 56 -13.73 2.43 -26.22
N ALA A 57 -13.80 2.02 -24.96
CA ALA A 57 -15.06 1.75 -24.28
C ALA A 57 -15.87 3.02 -23.95
N LYS A 58 -15.33 4.25 -24.17
CA LYS A 58 -15.84 5.66 -24.08
C LYS A 58 -16.95 6.00 -23.08
N ILE A 59 -17.93 5.13 -22.88
CA ILE A 59 -19.09 5.21 -22.01
C ILE A 59 -18.91 4.34 -20.74
N TYR A 60 -18.02 3.32 -20.76
CA TYR A 60 -17.92 2.29 -19.71
C TYR A 60 -16.56 2.20 -19.01
N GLY A 61 -15.66 3.18 -19.13
CA GLY A 61 -14.33 3.15 -18.52
C GLY A 61 -14.33 2.84 -17.02
N GLU A 62 -15.18 3.51 -16.23
CA GLU A 62 -15.40 3.19 -14.81
C GLU A 62 -16.02 1.81 -14.58
N LYS A 63 -16.94 1.37 -15.44
CA LYS A 63 -17.59 0.05 -15.30
C LYS A 63 -16.62 -1.10 -15.55
N ILE A 64 -15.53 -0.88 -16.27
CA ILE A 64 -14.49 -1.91 -16.46
C ILE A 64 -13.72 -2.12 -15.15
N VAL A 65 -13.37 -1.05 -14.42
CA VAL A 65 -12.73 -1.17 -13.10
C VAL A 65 -13.68 -1.85 -12.12
N GLN A 66 -14.95 -1.47 -12.11
CA GLN A 66 -15.98 -2.13 -11.30
C GLN A 66 -16.11 -3.63 -11.64
N GLY A 67 -16.26 -3.99 -12.91
CA GLY A 67 -16.38 -5.39 -13.34
C GLY A 67 -15.13 -6.21 -13.04
N LEU A 68 -13.94 -5.58 -13.13
CA LEU A 68 -12.69 -6.20 -12.74
C LEU A 68 -12.64 -6.44 -11.22
N ALA A 69 -13.07 -5.47 -10.42
CA ALA A 69 -13.16 -5.60 -8.96
C ALA A 69 -14.08 -6.76 -8.54
N GLU A 70 -15.26 -6.85 -9.15
CA GLU A 70 -16.22 -7.92 -8.92
C GLU A 70 -15.64 -9.30 -9.30
N SER A 71 -14.98 -9.38 -10.46
CA SER A 71 -14.38 -10.63 -10.96
C SER A 71 -13.21 -11.11 -10.08
N LEU A 72 -12.38 -10.17 -9.61
CA LEU A 72 -11.23 -10.46 -8.74
C LEU A 72 -11.61 -10.60 -7.26
N LYS A 73 -12.87 -10.27 -6.89
CA LYS A 73 -13.35 -10.24 -5.50
C LYS A 73 -12.52 -9.32 -4.60
N ILE A 74 -12.13 -8.16 -5.13
CA ILE A 74 -11.42 -7.11 -4.38
C ILE A 74 -12.20 -5.79 -4.46
N SER A 75 -11.85 -4.83 -3.61
CA SER A 75 -12.49 -3.52 -3.68
C SER A 75 -12.04 -2.76 -4.93
N GLU A 76 -12.97 -2.06 -5.57
CA GLU A 76 -12.68 -1.17 -6.70
C GLU A 76 -11.63 -0.12 -6.31
N ARG A 77 -11.73 0.40 -5.08
CA ARG A 77 -10.74 1.33 -4.50
C ARG A 77 -9.32 0.78 -4.51
N THR A 78 -9.13 -0.52 -4.30
CA THR A 78 -7.81 -1.15 -4.38
C THR A 78 -7.24 -1.08 -5.79
N ILE A 79 -8.07 -1.29 -6.81
CA ILE A 79 -7.66 -1.20 -8.21
C ILE A 79 -7.30 0.25 -8.57
N HIS A 80 -8.14 1.21 -8.17
CA HIS A 80 -7.85 2.64 -8.37
C HIS A 80 -6.52 3.06 -7.72
N TYR A 81 -6.24 2.59 -6.50
CA TYR A 81 -4.95 2.86 -5.86
C TYR A 81 -3.78 2.19 -6.57
N ALA A 82 -3.94 0.97 -7.07
CA ALA A 82 -2.91 0.29 -7.83
C ALA A 82 -2.56 1.04 -9.12
N ILE A 83 -3.58 1.49 -9.88
CA ILE A 83 -3.41 2.31 -11.08
C ILE A 83 -2.69 3.61 -10.72
N GLN A 84 -3.21 4.37 -9.74
CA GLN A 84 -2.58 5.63 -9.28
C GLN A 84 -1.14 5.41 -8.81
N PHE A 85 -0.86 4.26 -8.20
CA PHE A 85 0.48 3.93 -7.74
C PHE A 85 1.46 3.76 -8.90
N TYR A 86 1.08 2.98 -9.92
CA TYR A 86 1.89 2.81 -11.13
C TYR A 86 2.09 4.14 -11.87
N ASP A 87 1.02 4.92 -12.04
CA ASP A 87 1.08 6.20 -12.75
C ASP A 87 2.00 7.21 -12.05
N ARG A 88 1.96 7.27 -10.70
CA ARG A 88 2.80 8.17 -9.91
C ARG A 88 4.25 7.70 -9.82
N TYR A 89 4.48 6.39 -9.77
CA TYR A 89 5.81 5.80 -9.68
C TYR A 89 6.00 4.75 -10.78
N PRO A 90 6.34 5.14 -12.02
CA PRO A 90 6.50 4.18 -13.13
C PRO A 90 7.67 3.20 -12.99
N SER A 91 8.42 3.29 -11.88
CA SER A 91 9.48 2.34 -11.55
C SER A 91 9.63 2.23 -10.04
N LEU A 92 9.82 1.00 -9.53
CA LEU A 92 9.81 0.69 -8.10
C LEU A 92 10.98 1.32 -7.33
N ASP A 93 12.09 1.65 -7.99
CA ASP A 93 13.23 2.38 -7.40
C ASP A 93 12.86 3.81 -6.99
N LYS A 94 11.78 4.38 -7.54
CA LYS A 94 11.31 5.72 -7.22
C LYS A 94 10.35 5.76 -6.04
N VAL A 95 10.00 4.59 -5.48
CA VAL A 95 9.08 4.49 -4.34
C VAL A 95 9.77 5.01 -3.07
N PRO A 96 9.16 5.95 -2.34
CA PRO A 96 9.76 6.52 -1.13
C PRO A 96 9.97 5.45 -0.07
N GLU A 97 11.01 5.60 0.74
CA GLU A 97 11.37 4.70 1.85
C GLU A 97 11.72 3.24 1.44
N GLY A 98 11.72 2.91 0.14
CA GLY A 98 12.14 1.61 -0.39
C GLY A 98 11.45 0.44 0.32
N LYS A 99 12.22 -0.59 0.71
CA LYS A 99 11.71 -1.79 1.40
C LYS A 99 11.07 -1.52 2.77
N ASN A 100 11.26 -0.34 3.36
CA ASN A 100 10.66 0.02 4.65
C ASN A 100 9.21 0.54 4.49
N ILE A 101 8.76 0.85 3.27
CA ILE A 101 7.40 1.31 3.04
C ILE A 101 6.38 0.19 3.21
N THR A 102 5.16 0.56 3.61
CA THR A 102 4.00 -0.34 3.62
C THR A 102 2.95 0.16 2.65
N TRP A 103 2.14 -0.75 2.12
CA TRP A 103 1.01 -0.39 1.27
C TRP A 103 0.09 0.65 1.93
N ASN A 104 -0.22 0.49 3.22
CA ASN A 104 -1.06 1.44 3.95
C ASN A 104 -0.44 2.85 4.01
N LYS A 105 0.87 2.94 4.29
CA LYS A 105 1.57 4.23 4.30
C LYS A 105 1.59 4.86 2.91
N LEU A 106 1.73 4.05 1.87
CA LEU A 106 1.67 4.50 0.49
C LEU A 106 0.31 5.12 0.13
N ILE A 107 -0.80 4.41 0.39
CA ILE A 107 -2.15 4.91 0.09
C ILE A 107 -2.58 6.12 0.92
N THR A 108 -2.06 6.26 2.16
CA THR A 108 -2.49 7.33 3.09
C THR A 108 -1.63 8.57 3.01
N LYS A 109 -0.33 8.44 2.69
CA LYS A 109 0.63 9.55 2.71
C LYS A 109 1.10 9.96 1.31
N TYR A 110 1.24 9.01 0.38
CA TYR A 110 1.95 9.25 -0.88
C TYR A 110 1.05 9.25 -2.12
N LEU A 111 -0.08 8.54 -2.10
CA LEU A 111 -1.05 8.53 -3.20
C LEU A 111 -2.15 9.59 -3.17
N PRO A 112 -2.63 10.12 -2.01
CA PRO A 112 -3.65 11.16 -2.05
C PRO A 112 -3.21 12.32 -2.95
N GLY A 113 -4.13 12.82 -3.79
CA GLY A 113 -3.93 14.10 -4.46
C GLY A 113 -3.83 15.23 -3.44
N PRO A 114 -3.36 16.43 -3.82
CA PRO A 114 -3.52 17.60 -2.97
C PRO A 114 -4.99 17.64 -2.53
N LYS A 115 -5.23 17.67 -1.20
CA LYS A 115 -6.59 17.87 -0.69
C LYS A 115 -7.09 19.13 -1.36
N GLU A 116 -8.09 19.03 -2.22
CA GLU A 116 -8.85 20.21 -2.60
C GLU A 116 -9.25 20.86 -1.27
N GLU A 117 -8.73 22.07 -1.03
CA GLU A 117 -9.12 22.87 0.12
C GLU A 117 -10.62 22.81 0.19
N THR A 118 -11.14 22.36 1.34
CA THR A 118 -12.56 22.30 1.62
C THR A 118 -13.20 23.57 1.08
N VAL A 119 -13.96 23.45 -0.01
CA VAL A 119 -14.77 24.54 -0.53
C VAL A 119 -15.66 24.95 0.63
N ILE A 120 -15.39 26.13 1.19
CA ILE A 120 -16.21 26.70 2.25
C ILE A 120 -17.58 26.90 1.61
N LEU A 121 -18.52 26.01 1.92
CA LEU A 121 -19.90 26.17 1.48
C LEU A 121 -20.39 27.49 2.09
N PRO A 122 -20.93 28.43 1.30
CA PRO A 122 -21.47 29.67 1.84
C PRO A 122 -22.57 29.32 2.85
N GLU A 123 -22.55 29.97 4.01
CA GLU A 123 -23.56 29.80 5.05
C GLU A 123 -24.96 29.94 4.43
N GLY A 124 -25.74 28.87 4.55
CA GLY A 124 -27.06 28.77 3.95
C GLY A 124 -27.97 29.90 4.43
N LYS A 125 -28.52 30.65 3.47
CA LYS A 125 -29.39 31.82 3.67
C LYS A 125 -30.81 31.47 4.15
N TYR A 126 -30.99 30.40 4.91
CA TYR A 126 -32.28 30.00 5.45
C TYR A 126 -32.19 29.85 6.96
N ASN A 127 -32.66 30.87 7.67
CA ASN A 127 -33.07 30.74 9.06
C ASN A 127 -34.35 29.89 9.08
N VAL A 128 -34.28 28.76 9.78
CA VAL A 128 -35.47 27.98 10.16
C VAL A 128 -36.19 28.68 11.30
#